data_AF-A0A519BFU6-F1
#
_entry.id   AF-A0A519BFU6-F1
#
_cell.length_a   1.000
_cell.length_b   1.000
_cell.length_c   1.000
_cell.angle_alpha   90.00
_cell.angle_beta   90.00
_cell.angle_gamma   90.00
#
_symmetry.space_group_name_H-M   'P 1'
#
loop_
_entity.id
_entity.type
_entity.pdbx_description
1 polymer ?
#
loop_
_entity_poly.entity_id
_entity_poly.type
_entity_poly.pdbx_seq_one_letter_code
_entity_poly.pdbx_strand_id
1 'polypeptide(L)'
;MNNSRKYNNDDELDILEIAFLCVSGLFALFYFSNDKFKYYINCFYIFANYAFEHFTAVSVLYLINLYLFFSGIYGLYVIIFEIKVTGAKLKMHDKLENLKNNNKEDN
;
A
#
# COMPACT_ATOMS: atom_id res chain seq x y z
N MET A 1 4.84 -5.84 46.41
CA MET A 1 5.22 -4.99 45.26
C MET A 1 5.99 -5.86 44.28
N ASN A 2 5.35 -6.33 43.20
CA ASN A 2 6.01 -7.11 42.17
C ASN A 2 6.48 -6.15 41.07
N ASN A 3 7.80 -6.00 40.95
CA ASN A 3 8.45 -5.39 39.79
C ASN A 3 8.38 -6.39 38.63
N SER A 4 7.26 -6.41 37.90
CA SER A 4 7.24 -6.99 36.57
C SER A 4 8.04 -6.07 35.66
N ARG A 5 9.30 -6.46 35.42
CA ARG A 5 10.16 -5.84 34.42
C ARG A 5 9.41 -5.75 33.09
N LYS A 6 9.28 -4.51 32.65
CA LYS A 6 8.97 -4.05 31.31
C LYS A 6 9.82 -4.86 30.33
N TYR A 7 9.23 -5.88 29.71
CA TYR A 7 9.81 -6.48 28.51
C TYR A 7 9.53 -5.48 27.39
N ASN A 8 10.62 -4.92 26.86
CA ASN A 8 10.63 -4.05 25.71
C ASN A 8 10.12 -4.83 24.48
N ASN A 9 9.02 -4.37 23.91
CA ASN A 9 8.50 -4.77 22.59
C ASN A 9 9.32 -4.07 21.48
N ASP A 10 10.63 -4.27 21.43
CA ASP A 10 11.52 -3.51 20.53
C ASP A 10 12.08 -4.34 19.34
N ASP A 11 11.71 -5.62 19.19
CA ASP A 11 12.29 -6.53 18.17
C ASP A 11 11.24 -7.28 17.31
N GLU A 12 9.98 -6.83 17.29
CA GLU A 12 9.00 -7.38 16.32
C GLU A 12 9.10 -6.58 15.02
N LEU A 13 9.64 -7.23 13.97
CA LEU A 13 9.64 -6.67 12.61
C LEU A 13 8.21 -6.28 12.22
N ASP A 14 8.01 -5.00 11.92
CA ASP A 14 6.72 -4.49 11.48
C ASP A 14 6.36 -5.12 10.12
N ILE A 15 5.06 -5.30 9.85
CA ILE A 15 4.54 -5.89 8.61
C ILE A 15 5.10 -5.18 7.37
N LEU A 16 5.32 -3.86 7.47
CA LEU A 16 5.95 -3.07 6.41
C LEU A 16 7.41 -3.46 6.17
N GLU A 17 8.17 -3.74 7.22
CA GLU A 17 9.57 -4.13 7.13
C GLU A 17 9.70 -5.54 6.55
N ILE A 18 8.82 -6.47 6.95
CA ILE A 18 8.74 -7.81 6.36
C ILE A 18 8.41 -7.73 4.87
N ALA A 19 7.41 -6.92 4.50
CA ALA A 19 7.04 -6.72 3.09
C ALA A 19 8.20 -6.13 2.28
N PHE A 20 8.91 -5.15 2.85
CA PHE A 20 10.10 -4.55 2.23
C PHE A 20 11.21 -5.59 2.02
N LEU A 21 11.49 -6.42 3.03
CA LEU A 21 12.49 -7.49 2.96
C LEU A 21 12.14 -8.52 1.87
N CYS A 22 10.87 -8.95 1.80
CA CYS A 22 10.41 -9.89 0.78
C CYS A 22 10.54 -9.30 -0.64
N VAL A 23 10.10 -8.05 -0.84
CA VAL A 23 10.14 -7.39 -2.15
C VAL A 23 11.58 -7.14 -2.59
N SER A 24 12.44 -6.63 -1.70
CA SER A 24 13.86 -6.39 -2.00
C SER A 24 14.62 -7.70 -2.25
N GLY A 25 14.34 -8.76 -1.49
CA GLY A 25 14.90 -10.09 -1.72
C GLY A 25 14.50 -10.68 -3.07
N LEU A 26 13.21 -10.60 -3.43
CA LEU A 26 12.73 -11.03 -4.75
C LEU A 26 13.39 -10.21 -5.86
N PHE A 27 13.46 -8.89 -5.71
CA PHE A 27 14.10 -8.01 -6.68
C PHE A 27 15.56 -8.40 -6.92
N ALA A 28 16.34 -8.60 -5.86
CA ALA A 28 17.74 -9.03 -5.96
C ALA A 28 17.85 -10.39 -6.65
N LEU A 29 16.99 -11.35 -6.29
CA LEU A 29 16.99 -12.68 -6.89
C LEU A 29 16.72 -12.64 -8.40
N PHE A 30 15.75 -11.83 -8.84
CA PHE A 30 15.48 -11.61 -10.27
C PHE A 30 16.63 -10.87 -10.97
N TYR A 31 17.25 -9.88 -10.31
CA TYR A 31 18.39 -9.14 -10.86
C TYR A 31 19.60 -10.04 -11.14
N PHE A 32 19.87 -11.02 -10.28
CA PHE A 32 21.00 -11.93 -10.49
C PHE A 32 20.66 -13.17 -11.32
N SER A 33 19.40 -13.62 -11.33
CA SER A 33 19.02 -14.88 -11.98
C SER A 33 18.48 -14.71 -13.41
N ASN A 34 18.08 -13.50 -13.81
CA ASN A 34 17.47 -13.25 -15.11
C ASN A 34 18.19 -12.12 -15.85
N ASP A 35 18.95 -12.49 -16.89
CA ASP A 35 19.75 -11.55 -17.69
C ASP A 35 18.90 -10.47 -18.38
N LYS A 36 17.68 -10.80 -18.82
CA LYS A 36 16.78 -9.82 -19.43
C LYS A 36 16.32 -8.80 -18.41
N PHE A 37 15.92 -9.25 -17.21
CA PHE A 37 15.52 -8.36 -16.12
C PHE A 37 16.68 -7.45 -15.71
N LYS A 38 17.88 -8.02 -15.52
CA LYS A 38 19.12 -7.27 -15.25
C LYS A 38 19.40 -6.21 -16.31
N TYR A 39 19.28 -6.56 -17.60
CA TYR A 39 19.48 -5.64 -18.71
C TYR A 39 18.50 -4.46 -18.64
N TYR A 40 17.20 -4.71 -18.47
CA TYR A 40 16.21 -3.64 -18.37
C TYR A 40 16.46 -2.71 -17.18
N ILE A 41 16.80 -3.27 -16.02
CA ILE A 41 17.14 -2.50 -14.82
C ILE A 41 18.39 -1.64 -15.06
N ASN A 42 19.45 -2.19 -15.66
CA ASN A 42 20.66 -1.43 -15.97
C ASN A 42 20.39 -0.30 -16.99
N CYS A 43 19.63 -0.56 -18.05
CA CYS A 43 19.23 0.46 -19.00
C CYS A 43 18.42 1.57 -18.34
N PHE A 44 17.52 1.22 -17.42
CA PHE A 44 16.77 2.20 -16.65
C PHE A 44 17.69 3.07 -15.78
N TYR A 45 18.66 2.48 -15.08
CA TYR A 45 19.62 3.26 -14.28
C TYR A 45 20.47 4.19 -15.12
N ILE A 46 20.95 3.74 -16.29
CA ILE A 46 21.72 4.59 -17.22
C ILE A 46 20.86 5.76 -17.72
N PHE A 47 19.63 5.47 -18.13
CA PHE A 47 18.69 6.49 -18.57
C PHE A 47 18.35 7.49 -17.47
N ALA A 48 18.07 7.00 -16.26
CA ALA A 48 17.79 7.84 -15.11
C ALA A 48 18.97 8.75 -14.81
N ASN A 49 20.19 8.21 -14.75
CA ASN A 49 21.40 9.01 -14.53
C ASN A 49 21.55 10.11 -15.58
N TYR A 50 21.44 9.77 -16.86
CA TYR A 50 21.50 10.74 -17.96
C TYR A 50 20.41 11.82 -17.85
N ALA A 51 19.18 11.42 -17.52
CA ALA A 51 18.06 12.33 -17.35
C ALA A 51 18.23 13.26 -16.15
N PHE A 52 18.81 12.79 -15.04
CA PHE A 52 19.10 13.64 -13.89
C PHE A 52 20.30 14.55 -14.12
N GLU A 53 21.27 14.14 -14.93
CA GLU A 53 22.45 14.94 -15.24
C GLU A 53 22.14 16.09 -16.21
N HIS A 54 21.39 15.83 -17.28
CA HIS A 54 21.12 16.83 -18.31
C HIS A 54 19.79 17.57 -18.13
N PHE A 55 18.80 16.93 -17.49
CA PHE A 55 17.43 17.45 -17.37
C PHE A 55 16.95 17.44 -15.92
N THR A 56 17.83 17.76 -14.96
CA THR A 56 17.57 17.64 -13.52
C THR A 56 16.23 18.22 -13.09
N ALA A 57 15.94 19.47 -13.46
CA ALA A 57 14.71 20.16 -13.07
C ALA A 57 13.46 19.45 -13.63
N VAL A 58 13.51 18.99 -14.88
CA VAL A 58 12.39 18.28 -15.54
C VAL A 58 12.19 16.92 -14.90
N SER A 59 13.27 16.19 -14.63
CA SER A 59 13.25 14.88 -13.98
C SER A 59 12.67 14.95 -12.56
N VAL A 60 13.05 15.97 -11.77
CA VAL A 60 12.49 16.22 -10.44
C VAL A 60 11.00 16.58 -10.51
N LEU A 61 10.61 17.47 -11.42
CA LEU A 61 9.18 17.80 -11.63
C LEU A 61 8.38 16.55 -12.04
N TYR A 62 8.96 15.69 -12.87
CA TYR A 62 8.30 14.45 -13.28
C TYR A 62 8.13 13.48 -12.10
N LEU A 63 9.14 13.34 -11.24
CA LEU A 63 9.04 12.54 -10.01
C LEU A 63 7.96 13.08 -9.07
N ILE A 64 7.87 14.40 -8.89
CA ILE A 64 6.83 15.02 -8.05
C ILE A 64 5.45 14.76 -8.65
N ASN A 65 5.29 14.92 -9.97
CA ASN A 65 4.02 14.64 -10.64
C ASN A 65 3.63 13.17 -10.52
N LEU A 66 4.58 12.25 -10.65
CA LEU A 66 4.35 10.81 -10.48
C LEU A 66 3.91 10.50 -9.04
N TYR A 67 4.56 11.10 -8.05
CA TYR A 67 4.16 10.97 -6.65
C TYR A 67 2.74 11.49 -6.41
N LEU A 68 2.40 12.67 -6.92
CA LEU A 68 1.06 13.24 -6.82
C LEU A 68 0.01 12.37 -7.51
N PHE A 69 0.35 11.78 -8.66
CA PHE A 69 -0.52 10.85 -9.37
C PHE A 69 -0.83 9.61 -8.53
N PHE A 70 0.19 8.95 -7.95
CA PHE A 70 -0.03 7.80 -7.08
C PHE A 70 -0.78 8.16 -5.79
N SER A 71 -0.48 9.30 -5.19
CA SER A 71 -1.21 9.82 -4.03
C SER A 71 -2.70 10.05 -4.36
N GLY A 72 -2.99 10.62 -5.54
CA GLY A 72 -4.35 10.80 -6.04
C GLY A 72 -5.09 9.47 -6.25
N ILE A 73 -4.44 8.47 -6.86
CA ILE A 73 -5.00 7.12 -7.01
C ILE A 73 -5.27 6.48 -5.65
N TYR A 74 -4.34 6.61 -4.71
CA TYR A 74 -4.51 6.08 -3.35
C TYR A 74 -5.69 6.75 -2.64
N GLY A 75 -5.83 8.07 -2.74
CA GLY A 75 -6.98 8.80 -2.23
C GLY A 75 -8.30 8.33 -2.83
N LEU A 76 -8.35 8.14 -4.16
CA LEU A 76 -9.52 7.56 -4.83
C LEU A 76 -9.83 6.13 -4.36
N TYR A 77 -8.79 5.31 -4.16
CA TYR A 77 -8.95 3.96 -3.62
C TYR A 77 -9.57 3.98 -2.22
N VAL A 78 -9.10 4.86 -1.34
CA VAL A 78 -9.65 5.03 0.02
C VAL A 78 -11.12 5.48 -0.04
N ILE A 79 -11.45 6.47 -0.88
CA ILE A 79 -12.84 6.94 -1.05
C ILE A 79 -13.75 5.81 -1.53
N ILE A 80 -13.33 5.05 -2.56
CA ILE A 80 -14.10 3.92 -3.07
C ILE A 80 -14.28 2.84 -1.99
N PHE A 81 -13.25 2.58 -1.20
CA PHE A 81 -13.30 1.64 -0.10
C PHE A 81 -14.27 2.10 1.00
N GLU A 82 -14.20 3.36 1.42
CA GLU A 82 -15.11 3.94 2.40
C GLU A 82 -16.56 3.94 1.93
N ILE A 83 -16.83 4.28 0.67
CA ILE A 83 -18.19 4.22 0.08
C ILE A 83 -18.71 2.78 0.10
N LYS A 84 -17.87 1.79 -0.25
CA LYS A 84 -18.25 0.37 -0.22
C LYS A 84 -18.54 -0.11 1.20
N VAL A 85 -17.69 0.24 2.17
CA VAL A 85 -17.89 -0.13 3.58
C VAL A 85 -19.13 0.55 4.18
N THR A 86 -19.33 1.85 3.88
CA THR A 86 -20.50 2.61 4.34
C THR A 86 -21.79 2.09 3.71
N GLY A 87 -21.78 1.78 2.41
CA GLY A 87 -22.91 1.17 1.72
C GLY A 87 -23.23 -0.24 2.24
N ALA A 88 -22.22 -1.03 2.59
CA ALA A 88 -22.41 -2.34 3.23
C ALA A 88 -23.02 -2.20 4.64
N LYS A 89 -22.57 -1.20 5.41
CA LYS A 89 -23.12 -0.89 6.75
C LYS A 89 -24.59 -0.46 6.68
N LEU A 90 -24.96 0.37 5.69
CA LEU A 90 -26.35 0.77 5.44
C LEU A 90 -27.24 -0.44 5.08
N LYS A 91 -26.78 -1.31 4.17
CA LYS A 91 -27.52 -2.52 3.80
C LYS A 91 -27.70 -3.48 4.98
N MET A 92 -26.73 -3.55 5.88
CA MET A 92 -26.83 -4.39 7.07
C MET A 92 -27.82 -3.82 8.09
N HIS A 93 -27.91 -2.48 8.20
CA HIS A 93 -28.88 -1.79 9.04
C HIS A 93 -30.32 -2.01 8.54
N ASP A 94 -30.59 -1.82 7.24
CA ASP A 94 -31.92 -2.09 6.65
C ASP A 94 -32.35 -3.55 6.84
N LYS A 95 -31.41 -4.48 6.73
CA LYS A 95 -31.69 -5.92 6.93
C LYS A 95 -32.02 -6.23 8.39
N LEU A 96 -31.35 -5.58 9.34
CA LEU A 96 -31.65 -5.68 10.78
C LEU A 96 -33.01 -5.05 11.13
N GLU A 97 -33.36 -3.93 10.50
CA GLU A 97 -34.63 -3.25 10.72
C GLU A 97 -35.82 -4.05 10.18
N ASN A 98 -35.68 -4.62 8.98
CA ASN A 98 -36.70 -5.50 8.40
C ASN A 98 -36.89 -6.80 9.21
N LEU A 99 -35.81 -7.40 9.73
CA LEU A 99 -35.92 -8.57 10.62
C LEU A 99 -36.63 -8.23 11.95
N LYS A 100 -36.43 -7.02 12.48
CA LYS A 100 -37.09 -6.56 13.71
C LYS A 100 -38.58 -6.29 13.50
N ASN A 101 -38.97 -5.78 12.32
CA ASN A 101 -40.38 -5.55 11.98
C ASN A 101 -41.13 -6.86 11.73
N ASN A 102 -40.53 -7.82 11.01
CA ASN A 102 -41.14 -9.13 10.80
C ASN A 102 -41.36 -9.91 12.11
N ASN A 103 -40.40 -9.85 13.05
CA ASN A 103 -40.56 -10.48 14.38
C ASN A 103 -41.63 -9.80 15.27
N LYS A 104 -42.11 -8.61 14.92
CA LYS A 104 -43.17 -7.89 15.64
C LYS A 104 -44.57 -8.20 15.10
N GLU A 105 -44.68 -8.69 13.87
CA GLU A 105 -45.96 -9.10 13.28
C GLU A 105 -46.32 -10.56 13.58
N ASP A 106 -45.32 -11.38 13.96
CA ASP A 106 -45.50 -12.78 14.38
C ASP A 106 -45.81 -12.96 15.90
N ASN A 107 -45.98 -11.87 16.66
CA ASN A 107 -46.50 -11.87 18.04
C ASN A 107 -47.83 -11.11 18.13
#